data_AF-A0A1E7FA79-F1
#
_entry.id   AF-A0A1E7FA79-F1
#
_cell.length_a   1.000
_cell.length_b   1.000
_cell.length_c   1.000
_cell.angle_alpha   90.00
_cell.angle_beta   90.00
_cell.angle_gamma   90.00
#
_symmetry.space_group_name_H-M   'P 1'
#
loop_
_entity.id
_entity.type
_entity.pdbx_description
1 polymer ?
#
loop_
_entity_poly.entity_id
_entity_poly.type
_entity_poly.pdbx_seq_one_letter_code
_entity_poly.pdbx_strand_id
1 'polypeptide(L)'
;MERTDKNILQRMYDKFSMSEQTNRILIAESLLQAATSQANDPRWYGLGRIPGDDFRSYQALVTMHMWFLHKRLVSCEDDPHKAALIQEELFDIFWVDSSNRMRSHGVQEMLINKNLKKVQQYTFMHMFHYDHCYTGDLLDNPHERLEELKNLVKTHILLLPPLKDDNDDDDDDDDDSGGKYDNKNDDEYNSILQEHRAHDDQANRIAWYVETQYQNIIHDLPESLFQKARIAWVDLPSFEHMIDDTGKELPKQTNPLEDVLPSSWVKNIANDGTYYYWNVLTREAQWDRPSA
;
A
#
# COMPACT_ATOMS: atom_id res chain seq x y z
N MET A 1 33.67 -1.55 0.68
CA MET A 1 33.79 -2.71 1.60
C MET A 1 34.06 -3.94 0.75
N GLU A 2 34.95 -4.84 1.18
CA GLU A 2 35.25 -6.08 0.43
C GLU A 2 34.02 -7.01 0.46
N ARG A 3 33.60 -7.52 -0.70
CA ARG A 3 32.57 -8.57 -0.80
C ARG A 3 33.06 -9.81 -0.05
N THR A 4 32.45 -10.11 1.08
CA THR A 4 32.74 -11.34 1.82
C THR A 4 32.06 -12.53 1.14
N ASP A 5 32.79 -13.23 0.26
CA ASP A 5 32.35 -14.53 -0.26
C ASP A 5 32.35 -15.57 0.88
N LYS A 6 31.19 -15.74 1.52
CA LYS A 6 31.00 -16.68 2.62
C LYS A 6 31.06 -18.13 2.13
N ASN A 7 31.90 -18.93 2.77
CA ASN A 7 31.99 -20.39 2.60
C ASN A 7 30.63 -21.08 2.84
N ILE A 8 30.42 -22.24 2.19
CA ILE A 8 29.16 -23.02 2.27
C ILE A 8 28.78 -23.35 3.73
N LEU A 9 29.76 -23.66 4.58
CA LEU A 9 29.55 -23.92 6.00
C LEU A 9 29.05 -22.69 6.77
N GLN A 10 29.54 -21.51 6.41
CA GLN A 10 29.08 -20.25 6.98
C GLN A 10 27.64 -19.94 6.56
N ARG A 11 27.28 -20.20 5.29
CA ARG A 11 25.90 -20.06 4.81
C ARG A 11 24.93 -21.01 5.52
N MET A 12 25.38 -22.25 5.76
CA MET A 12 24.60 -23.23 6.53
C MET A 12 24.45 -22.80 7.99
N TYR A 13 25.50 -22.29 8.62
CA TYR A 13 25.41 -21.73 9.97
C TYR A 13 24.46 -20.54 10.02
N ASP A 14 24.62 -19.57 9.12
CA ASP A 14 23.76 -18.39 9.04
C ASP A 14 22.29 -18.81 8.84
N LYS A 15 22.01 -19.86 8.05
CA LYS A 15 20.65 -20.37 7.83
C LYS A 15 20.07 -21.11 9.04
N PHE A 16 20.83 -22.03 9.64
CA PHE A 16 20.35 -22.99 10.64
C PHE A 16 20.66 -22.63 12.10
N SER A 17 21.46 -21.59 12.36
CA SER A 17 21.75 -21.12 13.71
C SER A 17 20.53 -20.45 14.32
N MET A 18 20.10 -20.92 15.51
CA MET A 18 18.97 -20.35 16.24
C MET A 18 19.14 -18.87 16.58
N SER A 19 20.37 -18.43 16.87
CA SER A 19 20.66 -17.04 17.21
C SER A 19 20.50 -16.12 16.00
N GLU A 20 20.99 -16.56 14.83
CA GLU A 20 20.87 -15.78 13.59
C GLU A 20 19.42 -15.80 13.07
N GLN A 21 18.70 -16.91 13.21
CA GLN A 21 17.26 -16.97 12.91
C GLN A 21 16.48 -15.95 13.74
N THR A 22 16.68 -15.94 15.06
CA THR A 22 16.03 -14.97 15.95
C THR A 22 16.33 -13.53 15.52
N ASN A 23 17.59 -13.23 15.19
CA ASN A 23 17.98 -11.89 14.75
C ASN A 23 17.29 -11.48 13.44
N ARG A 24 17.24 -12.39 12.45
CA ARG A 24 16.53 -12.12 11.18
C ARG A 24 15.04 -11.86 11.40
N ILE A 25 14.39 -12.67 12.22
CA ILE A 25 12.96 -12.51 12.54
C ILE A 25 12.73 -11.14 13.19
N LEU A 26 13.56 -10.75 14.16
CA LEU A 26 13.45 -9.45 14.82
C LEU A 26 13.64 -8.27 13.85
N ILE A 27 14.59 -8.37 12.92
CA ILE A 27 14.81 -7.35 11.89
C ILE A 27 13.60 -7.29 10.96
N ALA A 28 13.13 -8.42 10.44
CA ALA A 28 11.99 -8.50 9.54
C ALA A 28 10.69 -7.98 10.18
N GLU A 29 10.44 -8.34 11.45
CA GLU A 29 9.30 -7.83 12.24
C GLU A 29 9.40 -6.32 12.43
N SER A 30 10.57 -5.80 12.78
CA SER A 30 10.79 -4.35 12.95
C SER A 30 10.60 -3.59 11.64
N LEU A 31 11.05 -4.15 10.51
CA LEU A 31 10.85 -3.58 9.18
C LEU A 31 9.36 -3.53 8.80
N LEU A 32 8.63 -4.62 9.00
CA LEU A 32 7.19 -4.66 8.77
C LEU A 32 6.46 -3.68 9.69
N GLN A 33 6.83 -3.62 10.98
CA GLN A 33 6.24 -2.68 11.93
C GLN A 33 6.45 -1.23 11.52
N ALA A 34 7.64 -0.89 10.99
CA ALA A 34 7.91 0.44 10.47
C ALA A 34 7.00 0.77 9.27
N ALA A 35 6.83 -0.17 8.34
CA ALA A 35 5.96 0.00 7.18
C ALA A 35 4.47 0.12 7.56
N THR A 36 3.99 -0.73 8.48
CA THR A 36 2.59 -0.68 8.94
C THR A 36 2.31 0.56 9.75
N SER A 37 3.25 1.03 10.57
CA SER A 37 3.10 2.29 11.33
C SER A 37 2.94 3.49 10.40
N GLN A 38 3.73 3.54 9.31
CA GLN A 38 3.64 4.60 8.31
C GLN A 38 2.34 4.53 7.50
N ALA A 39 1.88 3.32 7.17
CA ALA A 39 0.60 3.12 6.49
C ALA A 39 -0.61 3.46 7.37
N ASN A 40 -0.51 3.27 8.69
CA ASN A 40 -1.57 3.58 9.66
C ASN A 40 -1.73 5.07 9.99
N ASP A 41 -0.94 5.97 9.41
CA ASP A 41 -1.06 7.40 9.71
C ASP A 41 -2.47 7.92 9.33
N PRO A 42 -3.21 8.54 10.27
CA PRO A 42 -4.57 9.04 10.03
C PRO A 42 -4.68 10.03 8.86
N ARG A 43 -3.58 10.69 8.47
CA ARG A 43 -3.56 11.65 7.36
C ARG A 43 -3.89 10.99 6.02
N TRP A 44 -3.58 9.70 5.83
CA TRP A 44 -3.95 8.94 4.63
C TRP A 44 -5.47 8.83 4.46
N TYR A 45 -6.16 8.53 5.55
CA TYR A 45 -7.60 8.22 5.53
C TYR A 45 -8.48 9.45 5.72
N GLY A 46 -7.97 10.47 6.42
CA GLY A 46 -8.68 11.72 6.63
C GLY A 46 -8.52 12.67 5.45
N LEU A 47 -7.48 13.51 5.51
CA LEU A 47 -7.24 14.51 4.46
C LEU A 47 -6.88 13.87 3.12
N GLY A 48 -6.17 12.74 3.16
CA GLY A 48 -5.76 11.97 1.99
C GLY A 48 -6.87 11.17 1.33
N ARG A 49 -8.10 11.15 1.86
CA ARG A 49 -9.32 10.59 1.24
C ARG A 49 -9.27 9.13 0.83
N ILE A 50 -8.31 8.37 1.32
CA ILE A 50 -8.24 6.93 1.07
C ILE A 50 -9.29 6.26 1.96
N PRO A 51 -10.15 5.36 1.45
CA PRO A 51 -11.10 4.63 2.28
C PRO A 51 -10.38 3.84 3.39
N GLY A 52 -10.58 4.23 4.65
CA GLY A 52 -9.89 3.62 5.80
C GLY A 52 -10.57 2.37 6.35
N ASP A 53 -11.81 2.13 5.98
CA ASP A 53 -12.60 0.94 6.32
C ASP A 53 -12.36 -0.23 5.36
N ASP A 54 -11.79 0.04 4.19
CA ASP A 54 -11.52 -0.95 3.17
C ASP A 54 -10.18 -1.68 3.38
N PHE A 55 -10.25 -3.02 3.34
CA PHE A 55 -9.08 -3.89 3.43
C PHE A 55 -8.08 -3.62 2.30
N ARG A 56 -8.55 -3.40 1.07
CA ARG A 56 -7.69 -3.30 -0.12
C ARG A 56 -6.88 -2.02 -0.13
N SER A 57 -7.53 -0.91 0.18
CA SER A 57 -6.89 0.41 0.26
C SER A 57 -5.74 0.42 1.28
N TYR A 58 -5.98 -0.12 2.49
CA TYR A 58 -4.90 -0.29 3.48
C TYR A 58 -3.82 -1.26 2.98
N GLN A 59 -4.20 -2.40 2.39
CA GLN A 59 -3.24 -3.38 1.90
C GLN A 59 -2.31 -2.76 0.85
N ALA A 60 -2.84 -1.93 -0.05
CA ALA A 60 -2.06 -1.23 -1.06
C ALA A 60 -1.04 -0.26 -0.45
N LEU A 61 -1.43 0.48 0.60
CA LEU A 61 -0.50 1.37 1.32
C LEU A 61 0.62 0.58 2.00
N VAL A 62 0.31 -0.54 2.65
CA VAL A 62 1.36 -1.39 3.25
C VAL A 62 2.25 -2.00 2.16
N THR A 63 1.67 -2.47 1.05
CA THR A 63 2.42 -3.01 -0.09
C THR A 63 3.39 -1.99 -0.67
N MET A 64 2.99 -0.73 -0.81
CA MET A 64 3.87 0.37 -1.24
C MET A 64 5.06 0.54 -0.29
N HIS A 65 4.81 0.62 1.03
CA HIS A 65 5.89 0.78 2.01
C HIS A 65 6.81 -0.45 2.06
N MET A 66 6.21 -1.65 1.95
CA MET A 66 6.92 -2.92 1.89
C MET A 66 7.83 -3.00 0.65
N TRP A 67 7.37 -2.48 -0.49
CA TRP A 67 8.15 -2.46 -1.72
C TRP A 67 9.47 -1.72 -1.55
N PHE A 68 9.51 -0.54 -0.91
CA PHE A 68 10.77 0.17 -0.68
C PHE A 68 11.77 -0.67 0.13
N LEU A 69 11.29 -1.35 1.19
CA LEU A 69 12.12 -2.20 2.04
C LEU A 69 12.64 -3.43 1.27
N HIS A 70 11.75 -4.06 0.51
CA HIS A 70 12.10 -5.16 -0.39
C HIS A 70 13.18 -4.73 -1.40
N LYS A 71 13.01 -3.59 -2.07
CA LYS A 71 13.99 -3.08 -3.04
C LYS A 71 15.34 -2.77 -2.43
N ARG A 72 15.35 -2.22 -1.21
CA ARG A 72 16.59 -1.99 -0.49
C ARG A 72 17.31 -3.29 -0.13
N LEU A 73 16.58 -4.32 0.29
CA LEU A 73 17.15 -5.65 0.56
C LEU A 73 17.73 -6.29 -0.69
N VAL A 74 17.05 -6.19 -1.84
CA VAL A 74 17.53 -6.71 -3.13
C VAL A 74 18.78 -5.96 -3.61
N SER A 75 18.87 -4.66 -3.32
CA SER A 75 20.00 -3.81 -3.74
C SER A 75 21.20 -3.87 -2.78
N CYS A 76 21.13 -4.67 -1.72
CA CYS A 76 22.21 -4.78 -0.73
C CYS A 76 23.42 -5.54 -1.29
N GLU A 77 24.53 -4.83 -1.52
CA GLU A 77 25.76 -5.44 -2.05
C GLU A 77 26.65 -6.10 -0.98
N ASP A 78 26.50 -5.71 0.29
CA ASP A 78 27.40 -6.12 1.39
C ASP A 78 27.22 -7.60 1.76
N ASP A 79 25.98 -8.06 1.97
CA ASP A 79 25.65 -9.45 2.30
C ASP A 79 24.34 -9.89 1.63
N PRO A 80 24.37 -10.22 0.33
CA PRO A 80 23.17 -10.55 -0.43
C PRO A 80 22.48 -11.82 0.08
N HIS A 81 23.24 -12.77 0.66
CA HIS A 81 22.65 -13.99 1.21
C HIS A 81 21.85 -13.71 2.47
N LYS A 82 22.37 -12.87 3.38
CA LYS A 82 21.64 -12.48 4.58
C LYS A 82 20.43 -11.60 4.23
N ALA A 83 20.57 -10.68 3.27
CA ALA A 83 19.48 -9.84 2.81
C ALA A 83 18.33 -10.68 2.21
N ALA A 84 18.64 -11.69 1.40
CA ALA A 84 17.65 -12.62 0.86
C ALA A 84 16.91 -13.40 1.96
N LEU A 85 17.62 -13.87 2.99
CA LEU A 85 16.97 -14.54 4.13
C LEU A 85 16.07 -13.57 4.92
N ILE A 86 16.49 -12.32 5.13
CA ILE A 86 15.64 -11.32 5.79
C ILE A 86 14.40 -11.00 4.94
N GLN A 87 14.56 -10.95 3.61
CA GLN A 87 13.47 -10.74 2.68
C GLN A 87 12.44 -11.88 2.72
N GLU A 88 12.89 -13.14 2.75
CA GLU A 88 12.00 -14.30 2.90
C GLU A 88 11.16 -14.19 4.19
N GLU A 89 11.81 -13.95 5.33
CA GLU A 89 11.12 -13.79 6.63
C GLU A 89 10.16 -12.59 6.63
N LEU A 90 10.55 -11.48 5.99
CA LEU A 90 9.71 -10.28 5.87
C LEU A 90 8.39 -10.56 5.15
N PHE A 91 8.44 -11.30 4.04
CA PHE A 91 7.24 -11.71 3.32
C PHE A 91 6.41 -12.72 4.10
N ASP A 92 7.03 -13.68 4.78
CA ASP A 92 6.32 -14.65 5.61
C ASP A 92 5.51 -13.96 6.72
N ILE A 93 6.13 -13.03 7.46
CA ILE A 93 5.44 -12.25 8.50
C ILE A 93 4.33 -11.38 7.86
N PHE A 94 4.58 -10.77 6.70
CA PHE A 94 3.59 -9.98 5.98
C PHE A 94 2.37 -10.80 5.55
N TRP A 95 2.54 -12.06 5.15
CA TRP A 95 1.42 -12.94 4.80
C TRP A 95 0.62 -13.40 6.02
N VAL A 96 1.30 -13.61 7.16
CA VAL A 96 0.63 -13.87 8.44
C VAL A 96 -0.21 -12.65 8.85
N ASP A 97 0.34 -11.44 8.78
CA ASP A 97 -0.38 -10.20 9.06
C ASP A 97 -1.59 -10.02 8.13
N SER A 98 -1.38 -10.16 6.82
CA SER A 98 -2.45 -10.07 5.82
C SER A 98 -3.58 -11.08 6.09
N SER A 99 -3.23 -12.29 6.52
CA SER A 99 -4.21 -13.32 6.90
C SER A 99 -5.00 -12.96 8.14
N ASN A 100 -4.33 -12.42 9.17
CA ASN A 100 -4.98 -11.96 10.39
C ASN A 100 -5.93 -10.79 10.12
N ARG A 101 -5.55 -9.88 9.23
CA ARG A 101 -6.40 -8.77 8.80
C ARG A 101 -7.61 -9.26 7.99
N MET A 102 -7.45 -10.23 7.09
CA MET A 102 -8.61 -10.84 6.43
C MET A 102 -9.60 -11.44 7.45
N ARG A 103 -9.11 -12.07 8.53
CA ARG A 103 -9.97 -12.55 9.62
C ARG A 103 -10.70 -11.41 10.33
N SER A 104 -10.03 -10.30 10.61
CA SER A 104 -10.66 -9.15 11.27
C SER A 104 -11.74 -8.50 10.40
N HIS A 105 -11.64 -8.58 9.08
CA HIS A 105 -12.67 -8.15 8.13
C HIS A 105 -13.79 -9.20 7.91
N GLY A 106 -13.84 -10.28 8.71
CA GLY A 106 -14.93 -11.25 8.68
C GLY A 106 -14.86 -12.30 7.57
N VAL A 107 -13.68 -12.48 6.94
CA VAL A 107 -13.49 -13.54 5.94
C VAL A 107 -13.56 -14.91 6.62
N GLN A 108 -14.40 -15.81 6.09
CA GLN A 108 -14.53 -17.18 6.59
C GLN A 108 -13.21 -17.95 6.48
N GLU A 109 -12.85 -18.71 7.52
CA GLU A 109 -11.56 -19.43 7.60
C GLU A 109 -11.29 -20.33 6.39
N MET A 110 -12.33 -21.00 5.86
CA MET A 110 -12.21 -21.86 4.67
C MET A 110 -11.82 -21.10 3.38
N LEU A 111 -12.08 -19.80 3.33
CA LEU A 111 -11.79 -18.94 2.18
C LEU A 111 -10.47 -18.18 2.32
N ILE A 112 -9.85 -18.18 3.51
CA ILE A 112 -8.62 -17.41 3.76
C ILE A 112 -7.51 -17.82 2.82
N ASN A 113 -7.23 -19.11 2.65
CA ASN A 113 -6.14 -19.55 1.77
C ASN A 113 -6.38 -19.16 0.30
N LYS A 114 -7.63 -19.21 -0.16
CA LYS A 114 -8.01 -18.78 -1.52
C LYS A 114 -7.85 -17.27 -1.69
N ASN A 115 -8.27 -16.49 -0.70
CA ASN A 115 -8.17 -15.04 -0.72
C ASN A 115 -6.72 -14.57 -0.54
N LEU A 116 -5.93 -15.24 0.30
CA LEU A 116 -4.50 -14.98 0.48
C LEU A 116 -3.76 -15.13 -0.84
N LYS A 117 -4.04 -16.18 -1.61
CA LYS A 117 -3.44 -16.36 -2.93
C LYS A 117 -3.75 -15.18 -3.86
N LYS A 118 -4.97 -14.65 -3.82
CA LYS A 118 -5.33 -13.45 -4.60
C LYS A 118 -4.61 -12.21 -4.09
N VAL A 119 -4.55 -12.01 -2.78
CA VAL A 119 -3.84 -10.88 -2.15
C VAL A 119 -2.35 -10.91 -2.52
N GLN A 120 -1.73 -12.10 -2.51
CA GLN A 120 -0.35 -12.29 -2.94
C GLN A 120 -0.17 -11.91 -4.42
N GLN A 121 -1.07 -12.36 -5.30
CA GLN A 121 -1.04 -11.98 -6.72
C GLN A 121 -1.14 -10.46 -6.91
N TYR A 122 -2.10 -9.80 -6.26
CA TYR A 122 -2.23 -8.34 -6.32
C TYR A 122 -1.01 -7.62 -5.75
N THR A 123 -0.44 -8.10 -4.64
CA THR A 123 0.74 -7.50 -4.03
C THR A 123 1.93 -7.55 -4.99
N PHE A 124 2.21 -8.72 -5.58
CA PHE A 124 3.34 -8.84 -6.51
C PHE A 124 3.11 -8.06 -7.80
N MET A 125 1.87 -8.00 -8.31
CA MET A 125 1.55 -7.14 -9.45
C MET A 125 1.78 -5.65 -9.13
N HIS A 126 1.38 -5.19 -7.95
CA HIS A 126 1.60 -3.82 -7.50
C HIS A 126 3.09 -3.49 -7.39
N MET A 127 3.87 -4.39 -6.78
CA MET A 127 5.34 -4.27 -6.70
C MET A 127 6.01 -4.29 -8.08
N PHE A 128 5.52 -5.13 -9.00
CA PHE A 128 6.04 -5.23 -10.36
C PHE A 128 5.83 -3.93 -11.15
N HIS A 129 4.66 -3.30 -11.03
CA HIS A 129 4.44 -1.99 -11.66
C HIS A 129 5.35 -0.90 -11.09
N TYR A 130 5.66 -0.94 -9.79
CA TYR A 130 6.66 -0.03 -9.25
C TYR A 130 8.04 -0.33 -9.83
N ASP A 131 8.43 -1.60 -9.97
CA ASP A 131 9.70 -1.96 -10.59
C ASP A 131 9.83 -1.48 -12.03
N HIS A 132 8.74 -1.52 -12.80
CA HIS A 132 8.69 -1.00 -14.16
C HIS A 132 9.04 0.50 -14.20
N CYS A 133 8.53 1.29 -13.25
CA CYS A 133 8.79 2.74 -13.17
C CYS A 133 10.29 3.06 -12.98
N TYR A 134 11.08 2.15 -12.40
CA TYR A 134 12.51 2.34 -12.13
C TYR A 134 13.41 1.45 -13.01
N THR A 135 12.93 1.05 -14.19
CA THR A 135 13.66 0.21 -15.15
C THR A 135 13.69 0.84 -16.54
N GLY A 136 14.78 0.64 -17.29
CA GLY A 136 14.87 1.02 -18.71
C GLY A 136 14.79 2.52 -18.94
N ASP A 137 14.04 2.93 -19.96
CA ASP A 137 13.95 4.33 -20.42
C ASP A 137 13.30 5.27 -19.38
N LEU A 138 12.41 4.75 -18.52
CA LEU A 138 11.76 5.51 -17.44
C LEU A 138 12.74 5.88 -16.29
N LEU A 139 13.86 5.16 -16.18
CA LEU A 139 14.90 5.52 -15.22
C LEU A 139 15.55 6.86 -15.60
N ASP A 140 15.77 7.07 -16.90
CA ASP A 140 16.47 8.23 -17.45
C ASP A 140 15.57 9.45 -17.62
N ASN A 141 14.24 9.26 -17.66
CA ASN A 141 13.23 10.32 -17.83
C ASN A 141 12.36 10.51 -16.57
N PRO A 142 12.74 11.43 -15.64
CA PRO A 142 11.98 11.66 -14.41
C PRO A 142 10.54 12.14 -14.63
N HIS A 143 10.28 12.90 -15.70
CA HIS A 143 8.95 13.39 -16.01
C HIS A 143 7.99 12.27 -16.42
N GLU A 144 8.45 11.36 -17.29
CA GLU A 144 7.65 10.21 -17.73
C GLU A 144 7.42 9.23 -16.58
N ARG A 145 8.44 9.00 -15.75
CA ARG A 145 8.32 8.19 -14.53
C ARG A 145 7.27 8.73 -13.58
N LEU A 146 7.18 10.05 -13.39
CA LEU A 146 6.19 10.65 -12.51
C LEU A 146 4.76 10.42 -13.02
N GLU A 147 4.53 10.51 -14.33
CA GLU A 147 3.21 10.22 -14.92
C GLU A 147 2.83 8.73 -14.79
N GLU A 148 3.79 7.82 -14.99
CA GLU A 148 3.55 6.39 -14.75
C GLU A 148 3.26 6.08 -13.27
N LEU A 149 3.98 6.73 -12.35
CA LEU A 149 3.71 6.61 -10.91
C LEU A 149 2.31 7.15 -10.57
N LYS A 150 1.87 8.25 -11.18
CA LYS A 150 0.50 8.76 -11.00
C LYS A 150 -0.54 7.74 -11.45
N ASN A 151 -0.36 7.12 -12.61
CA ASN A 151 -1.27 6.07 -13.11
C ASN A 151 -1.31 4.87 -12.16
N LEU A 152 -0.14 4.42 -11.70
CA LEU A 152 -0.02 3.33 -10.73
C LEU A 152 -0.76 3.64 -9.42
N VAL A 153 -0.58 4.85 -8.87
CA VAL A 153 -1.29 5.29 -7.66
C VAL A 153 -2.80 5.25 -7.85
N LYS A 154 -3.30 5.76 -8.98
CA LYS A 154 -4.73 5.74 -9.32
C LYS A 154 -5.28 4.30 -9.34
N THR A 155 -4.56 3.37 -9.95
CA THR A 155 -5.00 1.98 -10.09
C THR A 155 -4.91 1.20 -8.77
N HIS A 156 -3.78 1.26 -8.06
CA HIS A 156 -3.51 0.35 -6.93
C HIS A 156 -3.87 0.94 -5.57
N ILE A 157 -3.70 2.25 -5.36
CA ILE A 157 -3.96 2.89 -4.07
C ILE A 157 -5.37 3.48 -4.03
N LEU A 158 -5.75 4.23 -5.06
CA LEU A 158 -7.07 4.85 -5.14
C LEU A 158 -8.14 3.90 -5.71
N LEU A 159 -7.71 2.73 -6.21
CA LEU A 159 -8.58 1.67 -6.71
C LEU A 159 -9.54 2.15 -7.81
N LEU A 160 -9.11 3.13 -8.61
CA LEU A 160 -9.92 3.64 -9.71
C LEU A 160 -10.02 2.60 -10.83
N PRO A 161 -11.18 2.50 -11.51
CA PRO A 161 -11.34 1.63 -12.67
C PRO A 161 -10.30 1.97 -13.75
N PRO A 162 -9.75 0.98 -14.46
CA PRO A 162 -8.86 1.27 -15.58
C PRO A 162 -9.62 2.06 -16.65
N LEU A 163 -8.95 3.06 -17.23
CA LEU A 163 -9.42 3.66 -18.47
C LEU A 163 -9.25 2.62 -19.58
N LYS A 164 -10.30 2.40 -20.38
CA LYS A 164 -10.14 1.63 -21.61
C LYS A 164 -9.28 2.48 -22.54
N ASP A 165 -8.11 1.97 -22.91
CA ASP A 165 -7.34 2.56 -24.00
C ASP A 165 -8.04 2.22 -25.31
N ASP A 166 -8.23 3.22 -26.17
CA ASP A 166 -8.76 3.07 -27.54
C ASP A 166 -7.85 2.19 -28.45
N ASN A 167 -6.79 1.59 -27.90
CA ASN A 167 -5.77 0.83 -28.63
C ASN A 167 -5.88 -0.69 -28.47
N ASP A 168 -6.85 -1.19 -27.68
CA ASP A 168 -7.21 -2.62 -27.63
C ASP A 168 -8.39 -2.93 -28.60
N ASP A 169 -8.56 -2.12 -29.66
CA ASP A 169 -9.26 -2.57 -30.87
C ASP A 169 -8.31 -3.51 -31.63
N ASP A 170 -8.08 -4.70 -31.06
CA ASP A 170 -7.62 -5.84 -31.83
C ASP A 170 -8.68 -6.12 -32.89
N ASP A 171 -8.32 -5.81 -34.13
CA ASP A 171 -8.92 -6.25 -35.39
C ASP A 171 -9.60 -7.62 -35.27
N ASP A 172 -10.93 -7.65 -35.28
CA ASP A 172 -11.74 -8.73 -35.86
C ASP A 172 -13.23 -8.36 -35.72
N ASP A 173 -13.77 -7.65 -36.72
CA ASP A 173 -15.07 -7.99 -37.34
C ASP A 173 -15.40 -6.95 -38.43
N ASP A 174 -14.97 -7.25 -39.65
CA ASP A 174 -15.66 -6.81 -40.87
C ASP A 174 -17.10 -7.36 -40.82
N ASP A 175 -18.05 -6.63 -40.24
CA ASP A 175 -19.45 -6.83 -40.59
C ASP A 175 -20.23 -5.52 -40.69
N ASP A 176 -20.54 -5.19 -41.94
CA ASP A 176 -21.42 -4.12 -42.39
C ASP A 176 -22.83 -4.33 -41.82
N SER A 177 -23.13 -3.67 -40.70
CA SER A 177 -24.50 -3.39 -40.29
C SER A 177 -24.58 -2.16 -39.40
N GLY A 178 -25.27 -1.14 -39.89
CA GLY A 178 -25.57 0.09 -39.16
C GLY A 178 -26.25 -0.19 -37.81
N GLY A 179 -25.42 -0.28 -36.76
CA GLY A 179 -25.81 -0.40 -35.37
C GLY A 179 -25.95 0.98 -34.74
N LYS A 180 -27.02 1.17 -33.96
CA LYS A 180 -27.15 2.32 -33.06
C LYS A 180 -25.91 2.40 -32.17
N TYR A 181 -25.17 3.51 -32.25
CA TYR A 181 -24.18 3.88 -31.25
C TYR A 181 -24.83 3.85 -29.85
N ASP A 182 -24.31 3.00 -28.97
CA ASP A 182 -24.82 2.80 -27.61
C ASP A 182 -24.29 3.92 -26.69
N ASN A 183 -25.03 5.04 -26.63
CA ASN A 183 -24.71 6.22 -25.78
C ASN A 183 -24.40 5.89 -24.29
N LYS A 184 -24.79 4.70 -23.79
CA LYS A 184 -24.53 4.30 -22.40
C LYS A 184 -23.05 4.06 -22.10
N ASN A 185 -22.28 3.60 -23.08
CA ASN A 185 -20.85 3.33 -22.90
C ASN A 185 -20.05 4.65 -22.80
N ASP A 186 -20.47 5.66 -23.56
CA ASP A 186 -19.85 7.00 -23.53
C ASP A 186 -20.13 7.72 -22.20
N ASP A 187 -21.34 7.60 -21.66
CA ASP A 187 -21.70 8.19 -20.37
C ASP A 187 -20.90 7.55 -19.20
N GLU A 188 -20.72 6.23 -19.21
CA GLU A 188 -19.92 5.49 -18.22
C GLU A 188 -18.43 5.87 -18.31
N TYR A 189 -17.87 5.90 -19.53
CA TYR A 189 -16.49 6.32 -19.76
C TYR A 189 -16.24 7.76 -19.30
N ASN A 190 -17.12 8.69 -19.65
CA ASN A 190 -17.01 10.09 -19.21
C ASN A 190 -17.10 10.24 -17.69
N SER A 191 -17.92 9.42 -17.01
CA SER A 191 -17.98 9.38 -15.55
C SER A 191 -16.66 8.92 -14.94
N ILE A 192 -16.08 7.83 -15.43
CA ILE A 192 -14.78 7.31 -14.96
C ILE A 192 -13.68 8.34 -15.22
N LEU A 193 -13.66 8.96 -16.40
CA LEU A 193 -12.69 9.99 -16.74
C LEU A 193 -12.80 11.20 -15.80
N GLN A 194 -14.01 11.60 -15.42
CA GLN A 194 -14.21 12.68 -14.44
C GLN A 194 -13.68 12.29 -13.05
N GLU A 195 -13.88 11.04 -12.62
CA GLU A 195 -13.31 10.54 -11.36
C GLU A 195 -11.77 10.54 -11.39
N HIS A 196 -11.17 10.11 -12.50
CA HIS A 196 -9.72 10.13 -12.70
C HIS A 196 -9.12 11.53 -12.66
N ARG A 197 -9.86 12.53 -13.16
CA ARG A 197 -9.48 13.95 -13.11
C ARG A 197 -9.60 14.52 -11.71
N ALA A 198 -10.66 14.17 -10.98
CA ALA A 198 -10.87 14.64 -9.62
C ALA A 198 -9.79 14.17 -8.62
N HIS A 199 -9.15 13.05 -8.92
CA HIS A 199 -8.08 12.47 -8.10
C HIS A 199 -6.67 12.78 -8.62
N ASP A 200 -6.51 13.67 -9.62
CA ASP A 200 -5.20 13.90 -10.24
C ASP A 200 -4.19 14.59 -9.31
N ASP A 201 -4.62 15.62 -8.56
CA ASP A 201 -3.75 16.30 -7.57
C ASP A 201 -3.37 15.35 -6.42
N GLN A 202 -4.32 14.53 -5.97
CA GLN A 202 -4.07 13.51 -4.95
C GLN A 202 -3.06 12.47 -5.44
N ALA A 203 -3.25 11.94 -6.65
CA ALA A 203 -2.33 10.98 -7.26
C ALA A 203 -0.93 11.58 -7.45
N ASN A 204 -0.84 12.83 -7.90
CA ASN A 204 0.42 13.55 -8.06
C ASN A 204 1.18 13.71 -6.75
N ARG A 205 0.50 14.09 -5.66
CA ARG A 205 1.12 14.23 -4.33
C ARG A 205 1.65 12.90 -3.78
N ILE A 206 0.90 11.82 -3.98
CA ILE A 206 1.33 10.48 -3.57
C ILE A 206 2.47 9.98 -4.45
N ALA A 207 2.45 10.24 -5.76
CA ALA A 207 3.54 9.91 -6.67
C ALA A 207 4.84 10.63 -6.28
N TRP A 208 4.77 11.93 -5.93
CA TRP A 208 5.89 12.68 -5.37
C TRP A 208 6.41 12.11 -4.06
N TYR A 209 5.50 11.68 -3.17
CA TYR A 209 5.88 10.96 -1.96
C TYR A 209 6.63 9.66 -2.29
N VAL A 210 6.14 8.88 -3.26
CA VAL A 210 6.79 7.63 -3.69
C VAL A 210 8.20 7.88 -4.21
N GLU A 211 8.38 8.87 -5.09
CA GLU A 211 9.70 9.23 -5.62
C GLU A 211 10.64 9.71 -4.51
N THR A 212 10.17 10.60 -3.63
CA THR A 212 10.99 11.12 -2.53
C THR A 212 11.38 10.00 -1.54
N GLN A 213 10.45 9.09 -1.26
CA GLN A 213 10.67 7.97 -0.38
C GLN A 213 11.63 6.93 -1.00
N TYR A 214 11.55 6.74 -2.32
CA TYR A 214 12.51 5.93 -3.07
C TYR A 214 13.93 6.49 -2.92
N GLN A 215 14.11 7.78 -3.21
CA GLN A 215 15.41 8.45 -3.04
C GLN A 215 15.94 8.32 -1.61
N ASN A 216 15.08 8.57 -0.62
CA ASN A 216 15.46 8.48 0.78
C ASN A 216 15.86 7.06 1.21
N ILE A 217 15.08 6.01 0.89
CA ILE A 217 15.39 4.64 1.35
C ILE A 217 16.52 4.00 0.53
N ILE A 218 16.53 4.21 -0.78
CA ILE A 218 17.44 3.53 -1.69
C ILE A 218 18.79 4.24 -1.77
N HIS A 219 18.84 5.57 -1.69
CA HIS A 219 20.08 6.32 -1.86
C HIS A 219 20.58 6.99 -0.58
N ASP A 220 19.71 7.66 0.18
CA ASP A 220 20.15 8.51 1.29
C ASP A 220 20.29 7.79 2.64
N LEU A 221 19.47 6.75 2.89
CA LEU A 221 19.43 6.04 4.16
C LEU A 221 20.75 5.27 4.39
N PRO A 222 21.50 5.60 5.47
CA PRO A 222 22.75 4.90 5.77
C PRO A 222 22.49 3.41 6.08
N GLU A 223 23.32 2.55 5.49
CA GLU A 223 23.23 1.10 5.67
C GLU A 223 23.25 0.68 7.15
N SER A 224 24.02 1.37 7.98
CA SER A 224 24.11 1.11 9.43
C SER A 224 22.80 1.31 10.20
N LEU A 225 21.90 2.16 9.70
CA LEU A 225 20.57 2.35 10.27
C LEU A 225 19.60 1.31 9.74
N PHE A 226 19.66 1.04 8.43
CA PHE A 226 18.84 0.03 7.77
C PHE A 226 19.07 -1.38 8.35
N GLN A 227 20.32 -1.78 8.58
CA GLN A 227 20.68 -3.05 9.21
C GLN A 227 20.12 -3.22 10.64
N LYS A 228 19.79 -2.11 11.31
CA LYS A 228 19.15 -2.10 12.63
C LYS A 228 17.63 -1.96 12.55
N ALA A 229 17.05 -2.10 11.35
CA ALA A 229 15.65 -1.86 11.03
C ALA A 229 15.14 -0.46 11.44
N ARG A 230 16.03 0.54 11.45
CA ARG A 230 15.67 1.93 11.77
C ARG A 230 15.40 2.68 10.49
N ILE A 231 14.13 2.75 10.12
CA ILE A 231 13.67 3.44 8.91
C ILE A 231 13.22 4.86 9.28
N ALA A 232 13.86 5.85 8.69
CA ALA A 232 13.40 7.24 8.74
C ALA A 232 12.52 7.47 7.51
N TRP A 233 11.21 7.43 7.68
CA TRP A 233 10.27 7.76 6.61
C TRP A 233 10.31 9.27 6.31
N VAL A 234 10.04 9.63 5.06
CA VAL A 234 9.79 11.02 4.68
C VAL A 234 8.46 11.45 5.28
N ASP A 235 8.33 12.74 5.57
CA ASP A 235 7.05 13.30 5.99
C ASP A 235 5.99 13.04 4.91
N LEU A 236 4.78 12.71 5.36
CA LEU A 236 3.67 12.48 4.45
C LEU A 236 3.38 13.72 3.60
N PRO A 237 2.91 13.51 2.36
CA PRO A 237 2.55 14.63 1.50
C PRO A 237 1.47 15.45 2.18
N SER A 238 1.54 16.77 2.02
CA SER A 238 0.47 17.64 2.49
C SER A 238 -0.78 17.36 1.67
N PHE A 239 -1.83 16.88 2.32
CA PHE A 239 -3.16 16.72 1.74
C PHE A 239 -4.07 17.94 1.98
N GLU A 240 -3.49 19.04 2.46
CA GLU A 240 -4.22 20.30 2.62
C GLU A 240 -4.41 20.99 1.27
N HIS A 241 -5.56 21.66 1.11
CA HIS A 241 -5.91 22.45 -0.08
C HIS A 241 -5.72 21.68 -1.39
N MET A 242 -6.17 20.42 -1.43
CA MET A 242 -6.17 19.66 -2.69
C MET A 242 -7.09 20.33 -3.70
N ILE A 243 -6.62 20.45 -4.92
CA ILE A 243 -7.32 21.12 -6.01
C ILE A 243 -7.92 20.09 -6.97
N ASP A 244 -9.14 20.37 -7.43
CA ASP A 244 -9.77 19.64 -8.52
C ASP A 244 -9.23 20.10 -9.88
N ASP A 245 -9.59 19.40 -10.95
CA ASP A 245 -9.26 19.72 -12.35
C ASP A 245 -9.66 21.16 -12.77
N THR A 246 -10.69 21.71 -12.13
CA THR A 246 -11.19 23.08 -12.31
C THR A 246 -10.48 24.13 -11.45
N GLY A 247 -9.45 23.74 -10.67
CA GLY A 247 -8.72 24.61 -9.76
C GLY A 247 -9.50 24.99 -8.50
N LYS A 248 -10.63 24.32 -8.24
CA LYS A 248 -11.43 24.50 -7.03
C LYS A 248 -10.87 23.64 -5.91
N GLU A 249 -10.69 24.21 -4.73
CA GLU A 249 -10.32 23.42 -3.55
C GLU A 249 -11.39 22.36 -3.30
N LEU A 250 -10.96 21.10 -3.23
CA LEU A 250 -11.84 20.01 -2.85
C LEU A 250 -12.36 20.30 -1.44
N PRO A 251 -13.68 20.16 -1.19
CA PRO A 251 -14.25 20.47 0.12
C PRO A 251 -13.55 19.61 1.15
N LYS A 252 -13.02 20.18 2.24
CA LYS A 252 -12.39 19.39 3.31
C LYS A 252 -13.31 18.22 3.62
N GLN A 253 -12.86 16.99 3.34
CA GLN A 253 -13.49 15.84 3.95
C GLN A 253 -13.15 15.99 5.43
N THR A 254 -14.02 16.68 6.15
CA THR A 254 -14.32 16.25 7.50
C THR A 254 -14.65 14.78 7.31
N ASN A 255 -13.85 13.88 7.88
CA ASN A 255 -14.28 12.51 8.13
C ASN A 255 -15.77 12.60 8.45
N PRO A 256 -16.65 11.80 7.84
CA PRO A 256 -18.03 11.76 8.26
C PRO A 256 -17.99 11.77 9.78
N LEU A 257 -18.56 12.84 10.38
CA LEU A 257 -18.66 12.97 11.84
C LEU A 257 -19.42 11.77 12.43
N GLU A 258 -19.98 10.93 11.56
CA GLU A 258 -20.34 9.53 11.76
C GLU A 258 -19.18 8.57 12.07
N ASP A 259 -17.97 8.97 12.43
CA ASP A 259 -16.96 8.04 13.00
C ASP A 259 -16.17 8.60 14.20
N VAL A 260 -16.46 9.84 14.60
CA VAL A 260 -15.93 10.39 15.85
C VAL A 260 -16.88 9.96 16.96
N LEU A 261 -16.53 8.88 17.67
CA LEU A 261 -17.16 8.61 18.95
C LEU A 261 -16.96 9.82 19.88
N PRO A 262 -17.93 10.17 20.73
CA PRO A 262 -17.73 11.23 21.72
C PRO A 262 -16.46 10.92 22.51
N SER A 263 -15.69 11.94 22.93
CA SER A 263 -14.32 11.76 23.44
C SER A 263 -14.15 10.77 24.60
N SER A 264 -15.23 10.43 25.30
CA SER A 264 -15.25 9.44 26.37
C SER A 264 -15.48 8.00 25.91
N TRP A 265 -15.82 7.75 24.64
CA TRP A 265 -16.23 6.46 24.10
C TRP A 265 -15.20 5.87 23.15
N VAL A 266 -15.00 4.56 23.27
CA VAL A 266 -14.07 3.77 22.44
C VAL A 266 -14.82 2.58 21.85
N LYS A 267 -14.58 2.28 20.57
CA LYS A 267 -15.11 1.08 19.89
C LYS A 267 -14.19 -0.11 20.23
N ASN A 268 -14.76 -1.16 20.81
CA ASN A 268 -14.07 -2.41 21.12
C ASN A 268 -14.76 -3.60 20.44
N ILE A 269 -14.02 -4.70 20.32
CA ILE A 269 -14.50 -5.96 19.75
C ILE A 269 -14.75 -6.94 20.90
N ALA A 270 -15.94 -7.53 20.95
CA ALA A 270 -16.28 -8.60 21.88
C ALA A 270 -15.70 -9.95 21.41
N ASN A 271 -15.68 -10.94 22.31
CA ASN A 271 -15.10 -12.26 22.02
C ASN A 271 -15.82 -13.02 20.88
N ASP A 272 -17.03 -12.60 20.51
CA ASP A 272 -17.83 -13.15 19.41
C ASP A 272 -17.62 -12.40 18.07
N GLY A 273 -16.72 -11.41 18.05
CA GLY A 273 -16.44 -10.57 16.88
C GLY A 273 -17.44 -9.44 16.65
N THR A 274 -18.43 -9.26 17.55
CA THR A 274 -19.33 -8.11 17.48
C THR A 274 -18.69 -6.86 18.08
N TYR A 275 -19.09 -5.69 17.60
CA TYR A 275 -18.61 -4.41 18.13
C TYR A 275 -19.45 -3.98 19.33
N TYR A 276 -18.79 -3.46 20.36
CA TYR A 276 -19.43 -2.75 21.45
C TYR A 276 -18.69 -1.44 21.74
N TYR A 277 -19.37 -0.49 22.36
CA TYR A 277 -18.83 0.81 22.71
C TYR A 277 -18.60 0.85 24.23
N TRP A 278 -17.40 1.28 24.63
CA TRP A 278 -16.99 1.39 26.02
C TRP A 278 -16.72 2.85 26.38
N ASN A 279 -17.34 3.34 27.45
CA ASN A 279 -17.08 4.68 27.98
C ASN A 279 -15.95 4.62 29.02
N VAL A 280 -14.83 5.28 28.73
CA VAL A 280 -13.62 5.30 29.58
C VAL A 280 -13.86 6.07 30.89
N LEU A 281 -14.76 7.06 30.90
CA LEU A 281 -15.07 7.87 32.07
C LEU A 281 -16.09 7.18 33.00
N THR A 282 -17.18 6.65 32.44
CA THR A 282 -18.27 6.04 33.23
C THR A 282 -18.10 4.54 33.46
N ARG A 283 -17.18 3.89 32.72
CA ARG A 283 -16.98 2.43 32.69
C ARG A 283 -18.22 1.64 32.23
N GLU A 284 -19.05 2.28 31.42
CA GLU A 284 -20.25 1.66 30.84
C GLU A 284 -19.93 1.04 29.48
N ALA A 285 -20.52 -0.12 29.21
CA ALA A 285 -20.46 -0.80 27.94
C ALA A 285 -21.85 -0.84 27.32
N GLN A 286 -21.96 -0.55 26.02
CA GLN A 286 -23.22 -0.64 25.29
C GLN A 286 -23.00 -1.18 23.87
N TRP A 287 -24.01 -1.84 23.35
CA TRP A 287 -24.00 -2.42 22.00
C TRP A 287 -24.40 -1.40 20.93
N ASP A 288 -25.32 -0.50 21.29
CA ASP A 288 -25.75 0.57 20.42
C ASP A 288 -24.74 1.70 20.38
N ARG A 289 -24.58 2.32 19.21
CA ARG A 289 -23.66 3.42 19.04
C ARG A 289 -24.08 4.63 19.89
N PRO A 290 -23.19 5.23 20.68
CA PRO A 290 -23.50 6.47 21.37
C PRO A 290 -23.68 7.58 20.33
N SER A 291 -24.88 8.16 20.27
CA SER A 291 -25.08 9.41 19.55
C SER A 291 -24.35 10.53 20.29
N ALA A 292 -23.72 11.43 19.53
CA ALA A 292 -23.13 12.66 20.06
C ALA A 292 -24.18 13.53 20.77
#